data_AF-A0A564ZMQ7-F1
#
_entry.id   AF-A0A564ZMQ7-F1
#
_cell.length_a   1.000
_cell.length_b   1.000
_cell.length_c   1.000
_cell.angle_alpha   90.00
_cell.angle_beta   90.00
_cell.angle_gamma   90.00
#
_symmetry.space_group_name_H-M   'P 1'
#
loop_
_entity.id
_entity.type
_entity.pdbx_description
1 polymer ?
#
loop_
_entity_poly.entity_id
_entity_poly.type
_entity_poly.pdbx_seq_one_letter_code
_entity_poly.pdbx_strand_id
1 'polypeptide(L)'
;MKKLKAAVVVAVLFLTGCASQRPWYNALICSVAGGAAGAAIGAGAAGGREAGIGAGAGAVAGALLCAALTPQAAPDADRDGVPDSADKCPNTPVGVKVDATGCPLDS
;
A
#
# COMPACT_ATOMS: atom_id res chain seq x y z
N MET A 1 5.30 29.42 -11.32
CA MET A 1 3.99 28.82 -11.66
C MET A 1 4.07 27.39 -12.22
N LYS A 2 5.03 27.04 -13.10
CA LYS A 2 5.14 25.67 -13.67
C LYS A 2 5.47 24.59 -12.62
N LYS A 3 6.35 24.91 -11.66
CA LYS A 3 6.70 24.00 -10.54
C LYS A 3 5.53 23.71 -9.59
N LEU A 4 4.63 24.69 -9.39
CA LEU A 4 3.45 24.54 -8.54
C LEU A 4 2.42 23.59 -9.16
N LYS A 5 2.21 23.66 -10.49
CA LYS A 5 1.30 22.74 -11.20
C LYS A 5 1.81 21.29 -11.19
N ALA A 6 3.12 21.08 -11.34
CA ALA A 6 3.72 19.75 -11.25
C ALA A 6 3.57 19.13 -9.85
N ALA A 7 3.77 19.92 -8.79
CA ALA A 7 3.58 19.48 -7.41
C ALA A 7 2.11 19.09 -7.12
N VAL A 8 1.14 19.86 -7.63
CA VAL A 8 -0.29 19.57 -7.47
C VAL A 8 -0.69 18.28 -8.21
N VAL A 9 -0.20 18.05 -9.42
CA VAL A 9 -0.50 16.82 -10.18
C VAL A 9 0.07 15.58 -9.51
N VAL A 10 1.31 15.64 -8.97
CA VAL A 10 1.91 14.52 -8.25
C VAL A 10 1.18 14.24 -6.94
N ALA A 11 0.78 15.27 -6.20
CA ALA A 11 0.00 15.12 -4.97
C ALA A 11 -1.38 14.48 -5.24
N VAL A 12 -2.07 14.88 -6.32
CA VAL A 12 -3.37 14.29 -6.69
C VAL A 12 -3.22 12.82 -7.11
N LEU A 13 -2.19 12.47 -7.89
CA LEU A 13 -1.90 11.10 -8.27
C LEU A 13 -1.61 10.20 -7.05
N PHE A 14 -0.91 10.75 -6.06
CA PHE A 14 -0.63 10.06 -4.79
C PHE A 14 -1.89 9.79 -3.98
N LEU A 15 -2.77 10.79 -3.88
CA LEU A 15 -4.03 10.66 -3.14
C LEU A 15 -4.98 9.66 -3.81
N THR A 16 -5.03 9.58 -5.15
CA THR A 16 -5.83 8.57 -5.85
C THR A 16 -5.22 7.16 -5.80
N GLY A 17 -3.89 7.04 -5.66
CA GLY A 17 -3.21 5.75 -5.60
C GLY A 17 -3.35 5.01 -4.27
N CYS A 18 -3.52 5.74 -3.15
CA CYS A 18 -3.64 5.15 -1.81
C CYS A 18 -5.01 4.48 -1.54
N ALA A 19 -6.00 4.62 -2.42
CA ALA A 19 -7.36 4.09 -2.21
C ALA A 19 -7.51 2.60 -2.56
N SER A 20 -6.48 1.93 -3.09
CA SER A 20 -6.55 0.50 -3.42
C SER A 20 -6.03 -0.34 -2.26
N GLN A 21 -6.90 -0.63 -1.30
CA GLN A 21 -6.64 -1.62 -0.24
C GLN A 21 -6.58 -3.01 -0.87
N ARG A 22 -5.40 -3.40 -1.36
CA ARG A 22 -5.14 -4.77 -1.83
C ARG A 22 -4.34 -5.51 -0.77
N PRO A 23 -4.59 -6.81 -0.53
CA PRO A 23 -3.78 -7.63 0.40
C PRO A 23 -2.29 -7.68 0.02
N TRP A 24 -1.95 -7.30 -1.22
CA TRP A 24 -0.59 -7.20 -1.75
C TRP A 24 0.12 -5.88 -1.38
N TYR A 25 -0.56 -4.89 -0.80
CA TYR A 25 0.04 -3.62 -0.39
C TYR A 25 0.80 -3.79 0.94
N ASN A 26 2.06 -4.21 0.83
CA ASN A 26 2.96 -4.36 1.96
C ASN A 26 3.86 -3.14 2.15
N ALA A 27 4.53 -3.07 3.30
CA ALA A 27 5.44 -1.98 3.63
C ALA A 27 6.53 -1.77 2.54
N LEU A 28 6.97 -2.83 1.85
CA LEU A 28 7.96 -2.74 0.77
C LEU A 28 7.42 -1.98 -0.44
N ILE A 29 6.24 -2.34 -0.93
CA ILE A 29 5.60 -1.68 -2.08
C ILE A 29 5.28 -0.22 -1.76
N CYS A 30 4.78 0.05 -0.56
CA CYS A 30 4.55 1.41 -0.08
C CYS A 30 5.83 2.23 0.04
N SER A 31 6.93 1.62 0.50
CA SER A 31 8.25 2.27 0.56
C SER A 31 8.78 2.62 -0.83
N VAL A 32 8.65 1.69 -1.79
CA VAL A 32 9.10 1.90 -3.17
C VAL A 32 8.27 2.99 -3.85
N ALA A 33 6.94 2.94 -3.72
CA ALA A 33 6.05 3.95 -4.27
C ALA A 33 6.32 5.33 -3.65
N GLY A 34 6.39 5.40 -2.33
CA GLY A 34 6.70 6.64 -1.60
C GLY A 34 8.07 7.19 -1.99
N GLY A 35 9.08 6.33 -2.12
CA GLY A 35 10.43 6.74 -2.53
C GLY A 35 10.48 7.27 -3.97
N ALA A 36 9.82 6.61 -4.93
CA ALA A 36 9.76 7.08 -6.30
C ALA A 36 9.08 8.46 -6.41
N ALA A 37 8.02 8.67 -5.65
CA ALA A 37 7.29 9.93 -5.61
C ALA A 37 8.08 11.04 -4.94
N GLY A 38 8.67 10.74 -3.79
CA GLY A 38 9.55 11.66 -3.11
C GLY A 38 10.74 12.05 -3.98
N ALA A 39 11.32 11.11 -4.72
CA ALA A 39 12.37 11.38 -5.70
C ALA A 39 11.91 12.32 -6.82
N ALA A 40 10.73 12.07 -7.39
CA ALA A 40 10.14 12.92 -8.43
C ALA A 40 9.85 14.35 -7.93
N ILE A 41 9.35 14.48 -6.69
CA ILE A 41 9.11 15.77 -6.03
C ILE A 41 10.45 16.50 -5.79
N GLY A 42 11.45 15.79 -5.26
CA GLY A 42 12.79 16.34 -5.01
C GLY A 42 13.49 16.83 -6.27
N ALA A 43 13.42 16.02 -7.34
CA ALA A 43 13.97 16.36 -8.66
C ALA A 43 13.26 17.58 -9.29
N GLY A 44 11.93 17.69 -9.13
CA GLY A 44 11.15 18.80 -9.69
C GLY A 44 11.27 20.12 -8.91
N ALA A 45 11.53 20.04 -7.61
CA ALA A 45 11.58 21.20 -6.73
C ALA A 45 12.95 21.90 -6.76
N ALA A 46 14.05 21.16 -6.56
CA ALA A 46 15.33 21.75 -6.17
C ALA A 46 16.57 21.22 -6.91
N GLY A 47 16.50 20.09 -7.61
CA GLY A 47 17.62 19.55 -8.39
C GLY A 47 17.94 18.09 -8.07
N GLY A 48 19.09 17.60 -8.55
CA GLY A 48 19.44 16.18 -8.52
C GLY A 48 19.78 15.64 -7.12
N ARG A 49 20.38 16.45 -6.23
CA ARG A 49 20.73 16.00 -4.86
C ARG A 49 19.49 15.90 -3.97
N GLU A 50 18.47 16.69 -4.27
CA GLU A 50 17.20 16.73 -3.55
C GLU A 50 16.27 15.60 -3.98
N ALA A 51 16.50 14.99 -5.15
CA ALA A 51 15.87 13.73 -5.51
C ALA A 51 16.22 12.61 -4.52
N GLY A 52 17.47 12.55 -4.02
CA GLY A 52 17.89 11.56 -3.03
C GLY A 52 17.22 11.77 -1.66
N ILE A 53 17.16 13.02 -1.19
CA ILE A 53 16.46 13.38 0.06
C ILE A 53 14.97 13.09 -0.06
N GLY A 54 14.38 13.47 -1.19
CA GLY A 54 12.98 13.19 -1.50
C GLY A 54 12.70 11.69 -1.51
N ALA A 55 13.57 10.87 -2.12
CA ALA A 55 13.43 9.42 -2.12
C ALA A 55 13.43 8.82 -0.72
N GLY A 56 14.37 9.25 0.14
CA GLY A 56 14.45 8.79 1.53
C GLY A 56 13.21 9.18 2.34
N ALA A 57 12.83 10.46 2.29
CA ALA A 57 11.66 10.97 3.02
C ALA A 57 10.35 10.32 2.52
N GLY A 58 10.23 10.16 1.20
CA GLY A 58 9.09 9.52 0.56
C GLY A 58 8.97 8.04 0.92
N ALA A 59 10.08 7.29 0.97
CA ALA A 59 10.06 5.88 1.34
C ALA A 59 9.61 5.67 2.79
N VAL A 60 10.13 6.48 3.72
CA VAL A 60 9.75 6.41 5.14
C VAL A 60 8.30 6.84 5.34
N ALA A 61 7.87 7.94 4.71
CA ALA A 61 6.49 8.39 4.76
C ALA A 61 5.54 7.34 4.14
N GLY A 62 5.92 6.72 3.02
CA GLY A 62 5.18 5.64 2.39
C GLY A 62 5.02 4.43 3.31
N ALA A 63 6.10 3.96 3.94
CA ALA A 63 6.08 2.86 4.89
C ALA A 63 5.18 3.15 6.10
N LEU A 64 5.34 4.33 6.72
CA LEU A 64 4.56 4.74 7.89
C LEU A 64 3.09 4.92 7.55
N LEU A 65 2.79 5.50 6.38
CA LEU A 65 1.41 5.65 5.92
C LEU A 65 0.78 4.29 5.65
N CYS A 66 1.51 3.35 5.06
CA CYS A 66 1.04 1.97 4.89
C CYS A 66 0.73 1.35 6.25
N ALA A 67 1.67 1.40 7.20
CA ALA A 67 1.47 0.85 8.54
C ALA A 67 0.29 1.49 9.30
N ALA A 68 0.00 2.77 9.04
CA ALA A 68 -1.10 3.49 9.68
C ALA A 68 -2.46 3.33 8.97
N LEU A 69 -2.47 3.04 7.67
CA LEU A 69 -3.69 2.97 6.85
C LEU A 69 -4.07 1.56 6.40
N THR A 70 -3.15 0.61 6.41
CA THR A 70 -3.53 -0.80 6.28
C THR A 70 -4.12 -1.21 7.62
N PRO A 71 -5.41 -1.59 7.70
CA PRO A 71 -5.86 -2.32 8.87
C PRO A 71 -4.92 -3.53 8.97
N GLN A 72 -4.19 -3.62 10.08
CA GLN A 72 -3.44 -4.83 10.40
C GLN A 72 -4.46 -5.95 10.24
N ALA A 73 -4.32 -6.77 9.20
CA ALA A 73 -5.26 -7.86 8.97
C ALA A 73 -5.33 -8.63 10.28
N ALA A 74 -6.54 -8.75 10.84
CA ALA A 74 -6.72 -9.61 11.99
C ALA A 74 -6.11 -10.98 11.65
N PRO A 75 -5.59 -11.71 12.66
CA PRO A 75 -4.93 -13.00 12.43
C PRO A 75 -5.73 -13.84 11.44
N ASP A 76 -5.06 -14.35 10.41
CA ASP A 76 -5.62 -15.17 9.34
C ASP A 76 -4.61 -16.32 9.14
N ALA A 77 -4.92 -17.46 9.76
CA ALA A 77 -4.00 -18.57 9.95
C ALA A 77 -3.75 -19.35 8.64
N ASP A 78 -4.78 -19.53 7.81
CA ASP A 78 -4.70 -20.27 6.55
C ASP A 78 -4.56 -19.37 5.32
N ARG A 79 -4.68 -18.05 5.51
CA ARG A 79 -4.42 -16.99 4.53
C ARG A 79 -5.41 -17.01 3.37
N ASP A 80 -6.65 -17.37 3.66
CA ASP A 80 -7.73 -17.35 2.68
C ASP A 80 -8.35 -15.94 2.48
N GLY A 81 -7.97 -14.98 3.33
CA GLY A 81 -8.41 -13.60 3.28
C GLY A 81 -9.56 -13.27 4.23
N VAL A 82 -10.01 -14.24 5.04
CA VAL A 82 -10.98 -14.06 6.13
C VAL A 82 -10.24 -14.17 7.46
N PRO A 83 -10.35 -13.17 8.36
CA PRO A 83 -9.67 -13.25 9.64
C PRO A 83 -10.25 -14.37 10.50
N ASP A 84 -9.40 -15.02 11.30
CA ASP A 84 -9.70 -16.15 12.20
C ASP A 84 -10.95 -15.90 13.08
N SER A 85 -11.19 -14.64 13.46
CA SER A 85 -12.36 -14.25 14.25
C SER A 85 -13.70 -14.34 13.51
N ALA A 86 -13.66 -14.35 12.18
CA ALA A 86 -14.81 -14.38 11.27
C ALA A 86 -14.80 -15.63 10.37
N ASP A 87 -13.73 -16.41 10.39
CA ASP A 87 -13.57 -17.65 9.65
C ASP A 87 -14.31 -18.81 10.35
N LYS A 88 -15.20 -19.45 9.59
CA LYS A 88 -15.97 -20.62 10.03
C LYS A 88 -15.35 -21.93 9.59
N CYS A 89 -14.43 -21.90 8.64
CA CYS A 89 -13.83 -23.04 7.98
C CYS A 89 -12.29 -23.00 8.09
N PRO A 90 -11.73 -23.15 9.30
CA PRO A 90 -10.28 -23.05 9.48
C PRO A 90 -9.55 -24.15 8.71
N ASN A 91 -8.40 -23.78 8.13
CA ASN A 91 -7.53 -24.61 7.30
C ASN A 91 -8.03 -24.79 5.86
N THR A 92 -8.57 -23.72 5.27
CA THR A 92 -8.95 -23.74 3.86
C THR A 92 -7.72 -24.00 2.97
N PRO A 93 -7.82 -24.88 1.95
CA PRO A 93 -6.68 -25.17 1.09
C PRO A 93 -6.20 -23.91 0.35
N VAL A 94 -4.89 -23.70 0.30
CA VAL A 94 -4.29 -22.55 -0.37
C VAL A 94 -4.71 -22.51 -1.84
N GLY A 95 -5.27 -21.36 -2.26
CA GLY A 95 -5.69 -21.11 -3.64
C GLY A 95 -7.14 -21.44 -3.94
N VAL A 96 -7.90 -21.95 -2.97
CA VAL A 96 -9.35 -22.11 -3.07
C VAL A 96 -10.03 -20.75 -2.88
N LYS A 97 -11.11 -20.51 -3.63
CA LYS A 97 -11.95 -19.33 -3.42
C LYS A 97 -12.91 -19.58 -2.28
N VAL A 98 -12.85 -18.72 -1.29
CA VAL A 98 -13.73 -18.73 -0.14
C VAL A 98 -14.82 -17.67 -0.24
N ASP A 99 -15.91 -17.90 0.48
CA ASP A 99 -16.96 -16.92 0.68
C ASP A 99 -16.61 -15.90 1.78
N ALA A 100 -17.57 -15.05 2.15
CA ALA A 100 -17.38 -14.04 3.20
C ALA A 100 -17.18 -14.62 4.62
N THR A 101 -17.30 -15.94 4.77
CA THR A 101 -17.13 -16.66 6.03
C THR A 101 -15.93 -17.59 6.07
N GLY A 102 -15.08 -17.56 5.04
CA GLY A 102 -13.86 -18.39 4.95
C GLY A 102 -14.13 -19.79 4.39
N CYS A 103 -15.36 -20.08 3.96
CA CYS A 103 -15.71 -21.42 3.50
C CYS A 103 -15.59 -21.57 1.98
N PRO A 104 -15.15 -22.74 1.46
CA PRO A 104 -15.06 -22.99 0.02
C PRO A 104 -16.41 -22.84 -0.68
N LEU A 105 -16.42 -22.23 -1.86
CA LEU A 105 -17.65 -22.01 -2.65
C LEU A 105 -18.24 -23.31 -3.26
N ASP A 106 -17.51 -24.41 -3.18
CA ASP A 106 -17.81 -25.71 -3.78
C ASP A 106 -18.26 -26.79 -2.77
N SER A 107 -18.51 -26.40 -1.51
CA SER A 107 -19.00 -27.29 -0.43
C SER A 107 -20.52 -27.37 -0.33
#